data_AF-G7WKX4-F1
#
_entry.id   AF-G7WKX4-F1
#
_cell.length_a   1.000
_cell.length_b   1.000
_cell.length_c   1.000
_cell.angle_alpha   90.00
_cell.angle_beta   90.00
_cell.angle_gamma   90.00
#
_symmetry.space_group_name_H-M   'P 1'
#
loop_
_entity.id
_entity.type
_entity.pdbx_description
1 polymer ?
#
loop_
_entity_poly.entity_id
_entity_poly.type
_entity_poly.pdbx_seq_one_letter_code
_entity_poly.pdbx_strand_id
1 'polypeptide(L)'
;MKVDLDQILALAGDLADERNRDRFRRFLLESTKDADAIVELLASAALVFDLEHDIALRDLVWALGVPLGFSPGPGFDGEWISPSGVHLLLEIVRKGETPDLAAVARRIERIESAASAPPAGEAGDPTAGVEGEGRREGAEAAEREGEGGEELSALGLLVADDSEVLRVEEAILEGDEAGQLRTISTSALLAIAKMRRDYRLTHGDVLLLLLTSGPSVDPIIDLLARVVSRCEEETPTLEEIAQILGPLGRGGEAGPEEALADLIDQSRYYAYGGRGGGRREKGR
;
A
#
# COMPACT_ATOMS: atom_id res chain seq x y z
N MET A 1 11.97 9.68 23.36
CA MET A 1 10.84 9.34 24.23
C MET A 1 9.70 8.99 23.30
N LYS A 2 9.28 7.73 23.28
CA LYS A 2 8.19 7.29 22.41
C LYS A 2 6.90 7.58 23.15
N VAL A 3 6.03 8.39 22.55
CA VAL A 3 4.73 8.72 23.16
C VAL A 3 3.82 7.52 22.90
N ASP A 4 3.20 7.00 23.96
CA ASP A 4 2.26 5.89 23.87
C ASP A 4 0.86 6.37 23.47
N LEU A 5 0.04 5.49 22.89
CA LEU A 5 -1.31 5.81 22.45
C LEU A 5 -2.15 6.33 23.63
N ASP A 6 -2.10 5.69 24.78
CA ASP A 6 -2.83 6.12 25.99
C ASP A 6 -2.47 7.55 26.40
N GLN A 7 -1.21 7.95 26.25
CA GLN A 7 -0.77 9.32 26.54
C GLN A 7 -1.32 10.31 25.52
N ILE A 8 -1.40 9.92 24.25
CA ILE A 8 -1.98 10.74 23.18
C ILE A 8 -3.48 10.91 23.40
N LEU A 9 -4.20 9.82 23.70
CA LEU A 9 -5.63 9.83 23.98
C LEU A 9 -5.95 10.71 25.20
N ALA A 10 -5.19 10.57 26.28
CA ALA A 10 -5.32 11.42 27.47
C ALA A 10 -5.12 12.92 27.17
N LEU A 11 -4.32 13.27 26.15
CA LEU A 11 -4.11 14.66 25.71
C LEU A 11 -5.17 15.14 24.71
N ALA A 12 -5.66 14.24 23.85
CA ALA A 12 -6.70 14.54 22.87
C ALA A 12 -8.05 14.81 23.55
N GLY A 13 -8.31 14.12 24.67
CA GLY A 13 -9.60 14.09 25.35
C GLY A 13 -10.57 13.15 24.63
N ASP A 14 -11.85 13.23 25.02
CA ASP A 14 -12.89 12.32 24.51
C ASP A 14 -13.01 12.37 22.97
N LEU A 15 -12.64 11.27 22.31
CA LEU A 15 -12.72 11.13 20.86
C LEU A 15 -14.14 10.99 20.31
N ALA A 16 -15.15 10.79 21.16
CA ALA A 16 -16.55 10.88 20.74
C ALA A 16 -16.97 12.34 20.41
N ASP A 17 -16.23 13.34 20.90
CA ASP A 17 -16.38 14.72 20.47
C ASP A 17 -15.60 14.95 19.16
N GLU A 18 -16.32 15.29 18.08
CA GLU A 18 -15.76 15.51 16.75
C GLU A 18 -14.64 16.57 16.76
N ARG A 19 -14.66 17.56 17.66
CA ARG A 19 -13.57 18.55 17.75
C ARG A 19 -12.27 17.96 18.28
N ASN A 20 -12.35 17.02 19.22
CA ASN A 20 -11.19 16.32 19.74
C ASN A 20 -10.68 15.32 18.70
N ARG A 21 -11.61 14.58 18.09
CA ARG A 21 -11.33 13.64 17.00
C ARG A 21 -10.66 14.31 15.80
N ASP A 22 -11.12 15.49 15.39
CA ASP A 22 -10.49 16.27 14.31
C ASP A 22 -9.05 16.67 14.63
N ARG A 23 -8.78 17.03 15.89
CA ARG A 23 -7.42 17.34 16.34
C ARG A 23 -6.55 16.09 16.32
N PHE A 24 -7.08 14.96 16.78
CA PHE A 24 -6.42 13.67 16.74
C PHE A 24 -6.10 13.23 15.31
N ARG A 25 -7.05 13.29 14.39
CA ARG A 25 -6.85 12.96 12.96
C ARG A 25 -5.81 13.84 12.28
N ARG A 26 -5.77 15.15 12.57
CA ARG A 26 -4.70 16.04 12.08
C ARG A 26 -3.34 15.65 12.63
N PHE A 27 -3.27 15.28 13.92
CA PHE A 27 -2.06 14.74 14.51
C PHE A 27 -1.63 13.44 13.81
N LEU A 28 -2.55 12.51 13.55
CA LEU A 28 -2.25 11.27 12.82
C LEU A 28 -1.69 11.55 11.43
N LEU A 29 -2.33 12.44 10.65
CA LEU A 29 -1.83 12.82 9.32
C LEU A 29 -0.41 13.38 9.38
N GLU A 30 -0.09 14.22 10.36
CA GLU A 30 1.27 14.72 10.53
C GLU A 30 2.26 13.60 10.92
N SER A 31 1.82 12.67 11.77
CA SER A 31 2.57 11.48 12.18
C SER A 31 2.83 10.50 11.03
N THR A 32 2.06 10.51 9.93
CA THR A 32 2.33 9.63 8.76
C THR A 32 3.67 9.87 8.08
N LYS A 33 4.34 11.02 8.36
CA LYS A 33 5.72 11.27 7.94
C LYS A 33 6.70 10.25 8.54
N ASP A 34 6.35 9.69 9.68
CA ASP A 34 7.04 8.56 10.31
C ASP A 34 6.11 7.35 10.31
N ALA A 35 6.27 6.48 9.31
CA ALA A 35 5.44 5.30 9.16
C ALA A 35 5.48 4.36 10.38
N ASP A 36 6.61 4.30 11.11
CA ASP A 36 6.71 3.42 12.29
C ASP A 36 5.78 3.91 13.39
N ALA A 37 5.68 5.22 13.59
CA ALA A 37 4.81 5.79 14.60
C ALA A 37 3.34 5.38 14.37
N ILE A 38 2.85 5.44 13.13
CA ILE A 38 1.47 5.02 12.81
C ILE A 38 1.28 3.52 12.99
N VAL A 39 2.22 2.71 12.49
CA VAL A 39 2.17 1.23 12.61
C VAL A 39 2.12 0.80 14.08
N GLU A 40 2.88 1.46 14.94
CA GLU A 40 2.97 1.13 16.36
C GLU A 40 1.75 1.60 17.15
N LEU A 41 1.25 2.80 16.87
CA LEU A 41 -0.01 3.27 17.45
C LEU A 41 -1.17 2.36 17.02
N LEU A 42 -1.20 1.94 15.75
CA LEU A 42 -2.20 1.00 15.22
C LEU A 42 -2.11 -0.35 15.93
N ALA A 43 -0.91 -0.91 16.06
CA ALA A 43 -0.69 -2.16 16.78
C ALA A 43 -1.13 -2.05 18.25
N SER A 44 -0.90 -0.92 18.90
CA SER A 44 -1.37 -0.67 20.27
C SER A 44 -2.90 -0.60 20.35
N ALA A 45 -3.53 0.16 19.45
CA ALA A 45 -4.99 0.34 19.41
C ALA A 45 -5.74 -0.98 19.21
N ALA A 46 -5.18 -1.90 18.42
CA ALA A 46 -5.79 -3.19 18.12
C ALA A 46 -5.89 -4.12 19.34
N LEU A 47 -5.07 -3.91 20.38
CA LEU A 47 -5.02 -4.78 21.56
C LEU A 47 -6.07 -4.43 22.62
N VAL A 48 -6.66 -3.24 22.56
CA VAL A 48 -7.61 -2.72 23.56
C VAL A 48 -9.00 -2.59 22.95
N PHE A 49 -10.03 -3.00 23.72
CA PHE A 49 -11.42 -3.16 23.27
C PHE A 49 -12.35 -2.25 24.07
N ASP A 50 -12.18 -0.94 23.91
CA ASP A 50 -13.09 0.07 24.42
C ASP A 50 -13.43 1.09 23.32
N LEU A 51 -14.44 1.91 23.58
CA LEU A 51 -14.96 2.86 22.60
C LEU A 51 -13.90 3.86 22.10
N GLU A 52 -13.00 4.31 22.97
CA GLU A 52 -12.00 5.31 22.62
C GLU A 52 -10.94 4.69 21.70
N HIS A 53 -10.51 3.47 22.01
CA HIS A 53 -9.60 2.68 21.18
C HIS A 53 -10.25 2.23 19.87
N ASP A 54 -11.55 1.94 19.84
CA ASP A 54 -12.28 1.63 18.60
C ASP A 54 -12.32 2.82 17.65
N ILE A 55 -12.57 4.03 18.18
CA ILE A 55 -12.53 5.26 17.39
C ILE A 55 -11.09 5.53 16.92
N ALA A 56 -10.11 5.39 17.81
CA ALA A 56 -8.71 5.59 17.48
C ALA A 56 -8.23 4.59 16.42
N LEU A 57 -8.61 3.32 16.52
CA LEU A 57 -8.26 2.27 15.57
C LEU A 57 -8.78 2.60 14.18
N ARG A 58 -10.04 3.03 14.06
CA ARG A 58 -10.63 3.47 12.77
C ARG A 58 -9.82 4.61 12.15
N ASP A 59 -9.50 5.63 12.94
CA ASP A 59 -8.75 6.78 12.46
C ASP A 59 -7.27 6.43 12.14
N LEU A 60 -6.67 5.49 12.87
CA LEU A 60 -5.31 4.97 12.63
C LEU A 60 -5.24 4.12 11.36
N VAL A 61 -6.20 3.22 11.16
CA VAL A 61 -6.34 2.47 9.90
C VAL A 61 -6.51 3.47 8.76
N TRP A 62 -7.45 4.42 8.87
CA TRP A 62 -7.60 5.45 7.86
C TRP A 62 -6.28 6.21 7.56
N ALA A 63 -5.52 6.61 8.58
CA ALA A 63 -4.24 7.30 8.41
C ALA A 63 -3.15 6.42 7.77
N LEU A 64 -3.17 5.09 7.99
CA LEU A 64 -2.22 4.14 7.41
C LEU A 64 -2.28 4.10 5.88
N GLY A 65 -3.37 4.55 5.26
CA GLY A 65 -3.45 4.69 3.81
C GLY A 65 -2.31 5.55 3.23
N VAL A 66 -1.92 6.62 3.93
CA VAL A 66 -0.87 7.55 3.47
C VAL A 66 0.49 6.86 3.31
N PRO A 67 1.06 6.19 4.34
CA PRO A 67 2.30 5.44 4.17
C PRO A 67 2.15 4.27 3.21
N LEU A 68 0.94 3.79 2.89
CA LEU A 68 0.69 2.80 1.83
C LEU A 68 0.59 3.41 0.41
N GLY A 69 0.61 4.74 0.28
CA GLY A 69 0.55 5.48 -0.98
C GLY A 69 -0.86 5.84 -1.44
N PHE A 70 -1.87 5.68 -0.59
CA PHE A 70 -3.23 6.17 -0.82
C PHE A 70 -3.37 7.60 -0.33
N SER A 71 -4.29 8.34 -0.94
CA SER A 71 -4.78 9.60 -0.41
C SER A 71 -6.00 9.34 0.46
N PRO A 72 -6.12 10.00 1.63
CA PRO A 72 -7.33 9.89 2.43
C PRO A 72 -8.52 10.52 1.70
N GLY A 73 -9.68 9.88 1.79
CA GLY A 73 -10.94 10.44 1.31
C GLY A 73 -11.34 11.73 2.03
N PRO A 74 -12.11 12.62 1.38
CA PRO A 74 -12.43 13.95 1.91
C PRO A 74 -13.34 13.94 3.16
N GLY A 75 -14.03 12.82 3.44
CA GLY A 75 -15.03 12.72 4.51
C GLY A 75 -14.53 12.16 5.84
N PHE A 76 -13.28 11.69 5.94
CA PHE A 76 -12.78 10.90 7.09
C PHE A 76 -13.71 9.73 7.47
N ASP A 77 -14.46 9.20 6.51
CA ASP A 77 -15.48 8.17 6.67
C ASP A 77 -14.92 6.76 6.40
N GLY A 78 -13.60 6.59 6.52
CA GLY A 78 -12.94 5.33 6.19
C GLY A 78 -12.90 5.12 4.68
N GLU A 79 -12.20 6.01 3.98
CA GLU A 79 -11.98 5.92 2.54
C GLU A 79 -10.51 6.17 2.23
N TRP A 80 -9.93 5.29 1.39
CA TRP A 80 -8.64 5.46 0.74
C TRP A 80 -8.85 5.61 -0.76
N ILE A 81 -8.11 6.52 -1.38
CA ILE A 81 -8.16 6.76 -2.83
C ILE A 81 -6.78 6.47 -3.40
N SER A 82 -6.69 5.53 -4.33
CA SER A 82 -5.44 5.25 -5.03
C SER A 82 -5.09 6.42 -5.98
N PRO A 83 -3.82 6.61 -6.35
CA PRO A 83 -3.43 7.56 -7.39
C PRO A 83 -4.05 7.26 -8.77
N SER A 84 -4.47 6.01 -9.01
CA SER A 84 -5.22 5.62 -10.21
C SER A 84 -6.73 5.92 -10.13
N GLY A 85 -7.21 6.45 -9.01
CA GLY A 85 -8.63 6.82 -8.81
C GLY A 85 -9.51 5.70 -8.28
N VAL A 86 -8.95 4.57 -7.82
CA VAL A 86 -9.70 3.47 -7.23
C VAL A 86 -9.98 3.79 -5.76
N HIS A 87 -11.24 3.67 -5.36
CA HIS A 87 -11.69 3.93 -3.99
C HIS A 87 -11.70 2.63 -3.16
N LEU A 88 -11.07 2.62 -1.99
CA LEU A 88 -11.15 1.55 -1.02
C LEU A 88 -11.93 2.04 0.19
N LEU A 89 -13.10 1.45 0.41
CA LEU A 89 -13.98 1.78 1.52
C LEU A 89 -13.72 0.86 2.70
N LEU A 90 -13.26 1.46 3.78
CA LEU A 90 -12.79 0.77 4.98
C LEU A 90 -13.95 0.57 5.94
N GLU A 91 -14.04 -0.64 6.47
CA GLU A 91 -14.91 -0.98 7.60
C GLU A 91 -14.09 -1.77 8.61
N ILE A 92 -14.15 -1.41 9.90
CA ILE A 92 -13.42 -2.12 10.95
C ILE A 92 -14.37 -3.11 11.62
N VAL A 93 -13.96 -4.37 11.73
CA VAL A 93 -14.76 -5.42 12.36
C VAL A 93 -14.04 -5.90 13.61
N ARG A 94 -14.53 -5.49 14.78
CA ARG A 94 -13.99 -5.97 16.06
C ARG A 94 -14.60 -7.31 16.46
N LYS A 95 -13.96 -7.95 17.44
CA LYS A 95 -14.42 -9.19 18.05
C LYS A 95 -15.88 -9.16 18.48
N GLY A 96 -16.68 -10.06 17.89
CA GLY A 96 -18.11 -10.20 18.20
C GLY A 96 -19.02 -9.19 17.49
N GLU A 97 -18.49 -8.28 16.68
CA GLU A 97 -19.28 -7.37 15.85
C GLU A 97 -19.75 -8.05 14.56
N THR A 98 -20.96 -7.73 14.11
CA THR A 98 -21.45 -8.21 12.81
C THR A 98 -21.18 -7.14 11.75
N PRO A 99 -20.43 -7.42 10.68
CA PRO A 99 -20.15 -6.43 9.65
C PRO A 99 -21.42 -6.06 8.88
N ASP A 100 -21.64 -4.76 8.62
CA ASP A 100 -22.72 -4.29 7.75
C ASP A 100 -22.25 -4.26 6.29
N LEU A 101 -22.17 -5.45 5.68
CA LEU A 101 -21.76 -5.63 4.28
C LEU A 101 -22.64 -4.80 3.32
N ALA A 102 -23.94 -4.69 3.64
CA ALA A 102 -24.89 -3.96 2.83
C ALA A 102 -24.63 -2.44 2.88
N ALA A 103 -24.18 -1.90 4.02
CA ALA A 103 -23.75 -0.49 4.08
C ALA A 103 -22.54 -0.22 3.22
N VAL A 104 -21.53 -1.10 3.25
CA VAL A 104 -20.34 -0.98 2.41
C VAL A 104 -20.72 -1.05 0.92
N ALA A 105 -21.53 -2.04 0.53
CA ALA A 105 -22.02 -2.19 -0.85
C ALA A 105 -22.78 -0.93 -1.34
N ARG A 106 -23.69 -0.37 -0.54
CA ARG A 106 -24.38 0.89 -0.88
C ARG A 106 -23.43 2.07 -1.06
N ARG A 107 -22.29 2.09 -0.36
CA ARG A 107 -21.27 3.14 -0.54
C ARG A 107 -20.51 2.93 -1.85
N ILE A 108 -20.17 1.69 -2.20
CA ILE A 108 -19.55 1.31 -3.48
C ILE A 108 -20.44 1.76 -4.65
N GLU A 109 -21.71 1.36 -4.65
CA GLU A 109 -22.69 1.72 -5.68
C GLU A 109 -22.82 3.24 -5.88
N ARG A 110 -22.73 4.02 -4.79
CA ARG A 110 -22.76 5.50 -4.87
C ARG A 110 -21.54 6.06 -5.59
N ILE A 111 -20.35 5.48 -5.36
CA ILE A 111 -19.12 5.92 -6.02
C ILE A 111 -19.15 5.55 -7.50
N GLU A 112 -19.55 4.32 -7.82
CA GLU A 112 -19.65 3.86 -9.21
C GLU A 112 -20.70 4.66 -9.99
N SER A 113 -21.85 4.94 -9.38
CA SER A 113 -22.88 5.81 -9.96
C SER A 113 -22.38 7.23 -10.23
N ALA A 114 -21.58 7.78 -9.30
CA ALA A 114 -20.97 9.09 -9.49
C ALA A 114 -19.88 9.08 -10.58
N ALA A 115 -19.11 8.01 -10.71
CA ALA A 115 -18.08 7.84 -11.73
C ALA A 115 -18.67 7.64 -13.14
N SER A 116 -19.83 6.99 -13.23
CA SER A 116 -20.56 6.75 -14.49
C SER A 116 -21.40 7.97 -14.94
N ALA A 117 -21.59 8.97 -14.07
CA ALA A 117 -22.35 10.16 -14.41
C ALA A 117 -21.64 10.96 -15.53
N PRO A 118 -22.34 11.35 -16.60
CA PRO A 118 -21.73 12.17 -17.64
C PRO A 118 -21.25 13.49 -17.02
N PRO A 119 -20.06 14.00 -17.43
CA PRO A 119 -19.58 15.28 -16.93
C PRO A 119 -20.66 16.32 -17.20
N ALA A 120 -21.12 16.99 -16.14
CA ALA A 120 -22.10 18.05 -16.25
C ALA A 120 -21.61 19.03 -17.32
N GLY A 121 -22.37 19.10 -18.42
CA GLY A 121 -21.93 19.71 -19.66
C GLY A 121 -21.35 21.10 -19.44
N GLU A 122 -20.29 21.38 -20.19
CA GLU A 122 -19.96 22.72 -20.63
C GLU A 122 -21.28 23.40 -21.03
N ALA A 123 -21.73 24.31 -20.16
CA ALA A 123 -22.84 25.18 -20.49
C ALA A 123 -22.40 25.97 -21.71
N GLY A 124 -22.96 25.60 -22.87
CA GLY A 124 -22.64 26.20 -24.15
C GLY A 124 -22.74 27.71 -24.05
N ASP A 125 -21.62 28.37 -24.33
CA ASP A 125 -21.57 29.80 -24.54
C ASP A 125 -22.40 30.14 -25.78
N PRO A 126 -23.52 30.88 -25.68
CA PRO A 126 -24.40 31.14 -26.81
C PRO A 126 -23.91 32.34 -27.61
N THR A 127 -22.64 32.40 -27.99
CA THR A 127 -22.14 33.43 -28.90
C THR A 127 -20.90 32.97 -29.67
N ALA A 128 -21.08 32.33 -30.83
CA ALA A 128 -20.14 32.48 -31.95
C ALA A 128 -20.67 31.75 -33.20
N GLY A 129 -21.41 32.47 -34.04
CA GLY A 129 -21.37 32.22 -35.47
C GLY A 129 -20.46 33.26 -36.09
N VAL A 130 -19.20 32.94 -36.36
CA VAL A 130 -18.40 33.51 -37.47
C VAL A 130 -17.30 32.49 -37.83
N GLU A 131 -17.25 32.19 -39.12
CA GLU A 131 -16.31 31.33 -39.83
C GLU A 131 -14.84 31.78 -39.68
N GLY A 132 -13.90 30.83 -39.72
CA GLY A 132 -12.47 31.13 -39.78
C GLY A 132 -11.63 29.87 -39.92
N GLU A 133 -11.30 29.49 -41.16
CA GLU A 133 -10.32 28.48 -41.52
C GLU A 133 -8.94 28.80 -40.92
N GLY A 134 -8.27 27.79 -40.34
CA GLY A 134 -6.94 27.97 -39.74
C GLY A 134 -6.25 26.66 -39.35
N ARG A 135 -5.55 26.08 -40.33
CA ARG A 135 -4.59 24.96 -40.26
C ARG A 135 -3.62 24.98 -39.05
N ARG A 136 -3.57 23.89 -38.27
CA ARG A 136 -2.43 23.37 -37.47
C ARG A 136 -2.64 21.85 -37.29
N GLU A 137 -1.96 20.98 -38.02
CA GLU A 137 -0.68 20.33 -37.67
C GLU A 137 -0.61 19.72 -36.26
N GLY A 138 -0.52 18.38 -36.25
CA GLY A 138 0.28 17.59 -35.30
C GLY A 138 -0.23 17.49 -33.87
N ALA A 139 -1.10 16.51 -33.60
CA ALA A 139 -1.15 15.88 -32.28
C ALA A 139 -1.23 14.37 -32.51
N GLU A 140 -0.16 13.70 -32.11
CA GLU A 140 -0.03 12.25 -32.08
C GLU A 140 -1.25 11.66 -31.36
N ALA A 141 -2.07 10.92 -32.12
CA ALA A 141 -3.02 10.01 -31.55
C ALA A 141 -2.22 8.93 -30.83
N ALA A 142 -2.00 9.12 -29.54
CA ALA A 142 -1.70 8.01 -28.65
C ALA A 142 -2.92 7.08 -28.73
N GLU A 143 -2.76 6.02 -29.52
CA GLU A 143 -3.61 4.85 -29.53
C GLU A 143 -3.71 4.37 -28.07
N ARG A 144 -4.79 4.75 -27.40
CA ARG A 144 -5.23 4.11 -26.17
C ARG A 144 -5.74 2.73 -26.56
N GLU A 145 -4.83 1.81 -26.81
CA GLU A 145 -5.09 0.40 -26.66
C GLU A 145 -5.14 0.13 -25.15
N GLY A 146 -6.35 0.25 -24.60
CA GLY A 146 -6.71 -0.26 -23.29
C GLY A 146 -8.00 -1.02 -23.47
N GLU A 147 -7.89 -2.34 -23.57
CA GLU A 147 -9.01 -3.26 -23.52
C GLU A 147 -9.90 -2.88 -22.33
N GLY A 148 -11.16 -2.53 -22.62
CA GLY A 148 -12.16 -2.18 -21.62
C GLY A 148 -12.55 -3.39 -20.78
N GLY A 149 -11.67 -3.79 -19.86
CA GLY A 149 -12.11 -4.36 -18.60
C GLY A 149 -12.76 -3.24 -17.80
N GLU A 150 -13.90 -3.50 -17.19
CA GLU A 150 -14.51 -2.58 -16.22
C GLU A 150 -13.43 -2.21 -15.19
N GLU A 151 -12.88 -0.99 -15.28
CA GLU A 151 -11.93 -0.48 -14.30
C GLU A 151 -12.69 -0.35 -12.98
N LEU A 152 -12.44 -1.28 -12.06
CA LEU A 152 -13.01 -1.26 -10.71
C LEU A 152 -12.81 0.13 -10.11
N SER A 153 -13.90 0.86 -9.95
CA SER A 153 -13.86 2.23 -9.43
C SER A 153 -13.86 2.23 -7.89
N ALA A 154 -14.40 1.17 -7.27
CA ALA A 154 -14.43 1.03 -5.82
C ALA A 154 -14.35 -0.45 -5.34
N LEU A 155 -13.85 -0.65 -4.13
CA LEU A 155 -13.74 -1.93 -3.41
C LEU A 155 -14.04 -1.70 -1.93
N GLY A 156 -14.76 -2.63 -1.27
CA GLY A 156 -14.90 -2.66 0.18
C GLY A 156 -13.78 -3.47 0.84
N LEU A 157 -13.07 -2.89 1.79
CA LEU A 157 -12.02 -3.55 2.57
C LEU A 157 -12.41 -3.57 4.05
N LEU A 158 -12.76 -4.76 4.53
CA LEU A 158 -13.07 -5.03 5.92
C LEU A 158 -11.77 -5.35 6.66
N VAL A 159 -11.36 -4.48 7.57
CA VAL A 159 -10.21 -4.71 8.44
C VAL A 159 -10.71 -5.37 9.71
N ALA A 160 -10.44 -6.67 9.83
CA ALA A 160 -10.90 -7.48 10.93
C ALA A 160 -9.82 -7.64 12.01
N ASP A 161 -10.24 -7.86 13.26
CA ASP A 161 -9.36 -8.49 14.24
C ASP A 161 -8.93 -9.86 13.72
N ASP A 162 -7.69 -10.27 14.00
CA ASP A 162 -7.12 -11.52 13.48
C ASP A 162 -7.97 -12.76 13.78
N SER A 163 -8.68 -12.78 14.92
CA SER A 163 -9.57 -13.90 15.29
C SER A 163 -10.90 -13.92 14.53
N GLU A 164 -11.28 -12.83 13.86
CA GLU A 164 -12.57 -12.65 13.20
C GLU A 164 -12.49 -12.82 11.68
N VAL A 165 -11.28 -12.88 11.11
CA VAL A 165 -11.05 -12.90 9.66
C VAL A 165 -11.86 -14.00 8.98
N LEU A 166 -11.83 -15.23 9.49
CA LEU A 166 -12.55 -16.36 8.91
C LEU A 166 -14.07 -16.14 8.93
N ARG A 167 -14.60 -15.60 10.03
CA ARG A 167 -16.04 -15.31 10.15
C ARG A 167 -16.47 -14.21 9.19
N VAL A 168 -15.64 -13.19 9.02
CA VAL A 168 -15.90 -12.10 8.06
C VAL A 168 -15.80 -12.62 6.63
N GLU A 169 -14.81 -13.47 6.33
CA GLU A 169 -14.66 -14.14 5.04
C GLU A 169 -15.90 -14.98 4.67
N GLU A 170 -16.41 -15.78 5.60
CA GLU A 170 -17.64 -16.55 5.44
C GLU A 170 -18.84 -15.63 5.16
N ALA A 171 -18.97 -14.52 5.90
CA ALA A 171 -20.04 -13.55 5.67
C ALA A 171 -19.94 -12.90 4.28
N ILE A 172 -18.73 -12.59 3.79
CA ILE A 172 -18.50 -12.07 2.44
C ILE A 172 -18.91 -13.12 1.40
N LEU A 173 -18.47 -14.38 1.56
CA LEU A 173 -18.83 -15.48 0.65
C LEU A 173 -20.34 -15.70 0.53
N GLU A 174 -21.09 -15.45 1.60
CA GLU A 174 -22.55 -15.59 1.63
C GLU A 174 -23.29 -14.36 1.09
N GLY A 175 -22.74 -13.15 1.27
CA GLY A 175 -23.45 -11.88 1.07
C GLY A 175 -22.94 -10.96 -0.04
N ASP A 176 -21.73 -11.17 -0.56
CA ASP A 176 -21.11 -10.33 -1.59
C ASP A 176 -21.36 -10.88 -3.00
N GLU A 177 -22.55 -10.61 -3.54
CA GLU A 177 -22.90 -11.04 -4.90
C GLU A 177 -22.05 -10.36 -6.00
N ALA A 178 -21.57 -9.14 -5.73
CA ALA A 178 -20.78 -8.34 -6.68
C ALA A 178 -19.29 -8.73 -6.70
N GLY A 179 -18.82 -9.45 -5.67
CA GLY A 179 -17.41 -9.82 -5.54
C GLY A 179 -16.49 -8.62 -5.26
N GLN A 180 -17.02 -7.56 -4.66
CA GLN A 180 -16.32 -6.29 -4.41
C GLN A 180 -15.89 -6.10 -2.94
N LEU A 181 -16.14 -7.07 -2.07
CA LEU A 181 -15.77 -7.03 -0.66
C LEU A 181 -14.59 -7.97 -0.38
N ARG A 182 -13.66 -7.48 0.44
CA ARG A 182 -12.46 -8.21 0.86
C ARG A 182 -12.28 -8.03 2.35
N THR A 183 -11.77 -9.05 3.02
CA THR A 183 -11.32 -8.97 4.41
C THR A 183 -9.80 -9.02 4.48
N ILE A 184 -9.23 -8.27 5.42
CA ILE A 184 -7.82 -8.30 5.77
C ILE A 184 -7.70 -8.22 7.30
N SER A 185 -6.81 -9.00 7.90
CA SER A 185 -6.51 -8.84 9.32
C SER A 185 -5.70 -7.58 9.60
N THR A 186 -5.80 -7.11 10.83
CA THR A 186 -4.95 -6.03 11.31
C THR A 186 -3.47 -6.41 11.20
N SER A 187 -3.10 -7.66 11.53
CA SER A 187 -1.73 -8.16 11.38
C SER A 187 -1.24 -8.17 9.92
N ALA A 188 -2.06 -8.63 8.97
CA ALA A 188 -1.71 -8.62 7.55
C ALA A 188 -1.54 -7.18 7.03
N LEU A 189 -2.40 -6.25 7.46
CA LEU A 189 -2.28 -4.86 7.07
C LEU A 189 -0.99 -4.21 7.58
N LEU A 190 -0.61 -4.48 8.84
CA LEU A 190 0.68 -4.06 9.41
C LEU A 190 1.86 -4.68 8.67
N ALA A 191 1.75 -5.95 8.25
CA ALA A 191 2.77 -6.62 7.46
C ALA A 191 2.97 -5.97 6.08
N ILE A 192 1.90 -5.57 5.39
CA ILE A 192 1.99 -4.81 4.13
C ILE A 192 2.73 -3.49 4.35
N ALA A 193 2.38 -2.75 5.41
CA ALA A 193 3.02 -1.48 5.73
C ALA A 193 4.53 -1.64 5.98
N LYS A 194 4.91 -2.66 6.76
CA LYS A 194 6.31 -3.04 6.96
C LYS A 194 6.98 -3.40 5.63
N MET A 195 6.34 -4.22 4.80
CA MET A 195 6.94 -4.67 3.55
C MET A 195 7.17 -3.55 2.53
N ARG A 196 6.26 -2.58 2.46
CA ARG A 196 6.39 -1.37 1.63
C ARG A 196 7.63 -0.55 2.01
N ARG A 197 7.87 -0.42 3.31
CA ARG A 197 9.00 0.31 3.85
C ARG A 197 10.31 -0.45 3.64
N ASP A 198 10.37 -1.72 4.04
CA ASP A 198 11.62 -2.46 4.17
C ASP A 198 12.03 -3.18 2.88
N TYR A 199 11.08 -3.60 2.04
CA TYR A 199 11.36 -4.38 0.82
C TYR A 199 10.87 -3.72 -0.47
N ARG A 200 10.69 -2.38 -0.46
CA ARG A 200 10.35 -1.57 -1.64
C ARG A 200 9.09 -1.99 -2.39
N LEU A 201 8.13 -2.59 -1.69
CA LEU A 201 6.82 -2.88 -2.27
C LEU A 201 6.20 -1.55 -2.73
N THR A 202 5.77 -1.46 -3.98
CA THR A 202 5.26 -0.20 -4.55
C THR A 202 3.78 -0.02 -4.21
N HIS A 203 3.24 1.19 -4.38
CA HIS A 203 1.79 1.39 -4.24
C HIS A 203 0.99 0.49 -5.19
N GLY A 204 1.46 0.32 -6.44
CA GLY A 204 0.81 -0.56 -7.41
C GLY A 204 0.76 -2.01 -6.94
N ASP A 205 1.81 -2.48 -6.27
CA ASP A 205 1.84 -3.83 -5.69
C ASP A 205 0.84 -3.96 -4.53
N VAL A 206 0.76 -2.96 -3.63
CA VAL A 206 -0.25 -2.94 -2.55
C VAL A 206 -1.65 -3.03 -3.14
N LEU A 207 -1.94 -2.18 -4.14
CA LEU A 207 -3.25 -2.14 -4.77
C LEU A 207 -3.58 -3.47 -5.47
N LEU A 208 -2.61 -4.06 -6.18
CA LEU A 208 -2.80 -5.36 -6.83
C LEU A 208 -3.11 -6.46 -5.81
N LEU A 209 -2.39 -6.51 -4.69
CA LEU A 209 -2.65 -7.47 -3.61
C LEU A 209 -4.07 -7.33 -3.07
N LEU A 210 -4.55 -6.10 -2.86
CA LEU A 210 -5.90 -5.86 -2.35
C LEU A 210 -6.99 -6.19 -3.39
N LEU A 211 -6.76 -5.90 -4.67
CA LEU A 211 -7.76 -6.08 -5.73
C LEU A 211 -7.88 -7.53 -6.23
N THR A 212 -6.75 -8.23 -6.37
CA THR A 212 -6.70 -9.58 -6.98
C THR A 212 -6.89 -10.72 -6.00
N SER A 213 -6.89 -10.42 -4.70
CA SER A 213 -7.17 -11.42 -3.67
C SER A 213 -8.61 -11.95 -3.81
N GLY A 214 -8.83 -13.18 -3.38
CA GLY A 214 -10.18 -13.68 -3.10
C GLY A 214 -10.78 -12.96 -1.90
N PRO A 215 -11.90 -13.44 -1.32
CA PRO A 215 -12.57 -12.81 -0.19
C PRO A 215 -11.66 -12.44 0.98
N SER A 216 -10.58 -13.20 1.22
CA SER A 216 -9.53 -12.89 2.20
C SER A 216 -8.18 -12.59 1.54
N VAL A 217 -7.54 -11.51 1.99
CA VAL A 217 -6.21 -11.06 1.52
C VAL A 217 -5.08 -11.76 2.28
N ASP A 218 -5.33 -12.14 3.54
CA ASP A 218 -4.35 -12.69 4.48
C ASP A 218 -3.47 -13.82 3.93
N PRO A 219 -3.99 -14.85 3.25
CA PRO A 219 -3.17 -15.98 2.82
C PRO A 219 -2.00 -15.59 1.91
N ILE A 220 -2.20 -14.57 1.07
CA ILE A 220 -1.16 -14.07 0.16
C ILE A 220 -0.12 -13.26 0.97
N ILE A 221 -0.57 -12.45 1.92
CA ILE A 221 0.32 -11.67 2.78
C ILE A 221 1.16 -12.59 3.67
N ASP A 222 0.57 -13.64 4.24
CA ASP A 222 1.27 -14.66 5.01
C ASP A 222 2.30 -15.42 4.18
N LEU A 223 2.02 -15.67 2.90
CA LEU A 223 3.00 -16.26 1.99
C LEU A 223 4.17 -15.31 1.77
N LEU A 224 3.90 -14.04 1.46
CA LEU A 224 4.93 -13.03 1.23
C LEU A 224 5.79 -12.81 2.48
N ALA A 225 5.17 -12.66 3.66
CA ALA A 225 5.87 -12.50 4.92
C ALA A 225 6.80 -13.68 5.23
N ARG A 226 6.36 -14.92 4.97
CA ARG A 226 7.20 -16.12 5.14
C ARG A 226 8.34 -16.21 4.13
N VAL A 227 8.17 -15.71 2.92
CA VAL A 227 9.25 -15.66 1.92
C VAL A 227 10.28 -14.62 2.35
N VAL A 228 9.81 -13.44 2.72
CA VAL A 228 10.64 -12.35 3.24
C VAL A 228 11.47 -12.80 4.45
N SER A 229 10.83 -13.42 5.44
CA SER A 229 11.51 -13.92 6.65
C SER A 229 12.61 -14.93 6.32
N ARG A 230 12.39 -15.81 5.33
CA ARG A 230 13.42 -16.77 4.90
C ARG A 230 14.58 -16.08 4.18
N CYS A 231 14.30 -15.08 3.35
CA CYS A 231 15.35 -14.31 2.71
C CYS A 231 16.24 -13.58 3.73
N GLU A 232 15.70 -13.11 4.86
CA GLU A 232 16.48 -12.51 5.93
C GLU A 232 17.40 -13.51 6.63
N GLU A 233 16.87 -14.71 6.96
CA GLU A 233 17.64 -15.79 7.57
C GLU A 233 18.76 -16.32 6.66
N GLU A 234 18.55 -16.30 5.34
CA GLU A 234 19.50 -16.77 4.34
C GLU A 234 20.47 -15.68 3.84
N THR A 235 20.36 -14.42 4.29
CA THR A 235 21.39 -13.43 3.97
C THR A 235 22.69 -13.81 4.65
N PRO A 236 23.76 -14.17 3.91
CA PRO A 236 25.01 -14.55 4.54
C PRO A 236 25.53 -13.36 5.31
N THR A 237 25.90 -13.60 6.58
CA THR A 237 26.52 -12.58 7.42
C THR A 237 27.80 -12.05 6.73
N LEU A 238 28.23 -10.83 7.06
CA LEU A 238 29.51 -10.29 6.54
C LEU A 238 30.69 -11.25 6.78
N GLU A 239 30.66 -12.01 7.89
CA GLU A 239 31.63 -13.05 8.20
C GLU A 239 31.50 -14.27 7.28
N GLU A 240 30.29 -14.74 6.98
CA GLU A 240 30.06 -15.83 6.02
C GLU A 240 30.39 -15.42 4.59
N ILE A 241 30.08 -14.17 4.20
CA ILE A 241 30.50 -13.60 2.91
C ILE A 241 32.04 -13.60 2.84
N ALA A 242 32.73 -13.16 3.89
CA ALA A 242 34.19 -13.20 3.96
C ALA A 242 34.77 -14.63 3.91
N GLN A 243 34.07 -15.60 4.50
CA GLN A 243 34.46 -17.02 4.44
C GLN A 243 34.21 -17.65 3.05
N ILE A 244 33.09 -17.33 2.41
CA ILE A 244 32.70 -17.81 1.07
C ILE A 244 33.63 -17.24 0.00
N LEU A 245 33.97 -15.96 0.11
CA LEU A 245 34.90 -15.30 -0.82
C LEU A 245 36.36 -15.78 -0.62
N GLY A 246 36.64 -16.47 0.49
CA GLY A 246 38.00 -16.84 0.88
C GLY A 246 38.89 -15.60 1.06
N PRO A 247 40.20 -15.77 1.35
CA PRO A 247 41.12 -14.65 1.33
C PRO A 247 41.23 -14.11 -0.10
N LEU A 248 40.41 -13.12 -0.45
CA LEU A 248 40.59 -12.27 -1.62
C LEU A 248 41.77 -11.33 -1.34
N GLY A 249 42.96 -11.92 -1.39
CA GLY A 249 44.19 -11.24 -1.06
C GLY A 249 45.35 -12.22 -1.14
N ARG A 250 45.99 -12.28 -2.30
CA ARG A 250 47.42 -12.63 -2.31
C ARG A 250 48.14 -11.56 -1.50
N GLY A 251 48.43 -11.87 -0.25
CA GLY A 251 49.12 -10.97 0.68
C GLY A 251 48.16 -10.54 1.79
N GLY A 252 48.46 -10.98 3.01
CA GLY A 252 47.67 -10.63 4.19
C GLY A 252 47.70 -9.14 4.48
N GLU A 253 46.70 -8.73 5.29
CA GLU A 253 46.44 -7.37 5.82
C GLU A 253 45.31 -6.57 5.15
N ALA A 254 44.43 -7.15 4.33
CA ALA A 254 43.17 -6.48 3.98
C ALA A 254 42.05 -6.86 4.95
N GLY A 255 41.45 -5.85 5.60
CA GLY A 255 40.26 -6.05 6.44
C GLY A 255 39.00 -6.35 5.61
N PRO A 256 37.94 -6.90 6.21
CA PRO A 256 36.70 -7.25 5.49
C PRO A 256 36.04 -6.05 4.78
N GLU A 257 36.19 -4.84 5.33
CA GLU A 257 35.70 -3.60 4.69
C GLU A 257 36.50 -3.23 3.43
N GLU A 258 37.83 -3.40 3.43
CA GLU A 258 38.67 -3.15 2.26
C GLU A 258 38.44 -4.18 1.16
N ALA A 259 38.26 -5.44 1.52
CA ALA A 259 37.93 -6.51 0.56
C ALA A 259 36.57 -6.26 -0.13
N LEU A 260 35.58 -5.78 0.62
CA LEU A 260 34.27 -5.42 0.06
C LEU A 260 34.35 -4.20 -0.86
N ALA A 261 35.11 -3.17 -0.46
CA ALA A 261 35.34 -1.98 -1.29
C ALA A 261 36.04 -2.33 -2.62
N ASP A 262 37.04 -3.21 -2.58
CA ASP A 262 37.77 -3.67 -3.76
C ASP A 262 36.87 -4.48 -4.71
N LEU A 263 35.97 -5.32 -4.16
CA LEU A 263 34.98 -6.07 -4.94
C LEU A 263 33.95 -5.15 -5.63
N ILE A 264 33.49 -4.10 -4.92
CA ILE A 264 32.59 -3.09 -5.49
C ILE A 264 33.31 -2.32 -6.61
N ASP A 265 34.59 -2.03 -6.48
CA ASP A 265 35.36 -1.36 -7.53
C ASP A 265 35.63 -2.28 -8.73
N GLN A 266 35.84 -3.58 -8.52
CA GLN A 266 35.90 -4.59 -9.59
C GLN A 266 34.56 -4.75 -10.32
N SER A 267 33.43 -4.62 -9.63
CA SER A 267 32.10 -4.67 -10.27
C SER A 267 31.84 -3.52 -11.24
N ARG A 268 32.52 -2.37 -11.06
CA ARG A 268 32.52 -1.26 -12.03
C ARG A 268 33.26 -1.61 -13.32
N TYR A 269 34.18 -2.58 -13.30
CA TYR A 269 34.91 -3.03 -14.49
C TYR A 269 34.09 -3.99 -15.37
N TYR A 270 33.10 -4.69 -14.81
CA TYR A 270 32.25 -5.64 -15.55
C TYR A 270 30.91 -5.04 -16.02
N ALA A 271 30.59 -3.81 -15.61
CA ALA A 271 29.46 -3.06 -16.13
C ALA A 271 29.78 -2.32 -17.44
N TYR A 272 30.35 -3.00 -18.44
CA TYR A 272 30.30 -2.54 -19.82
C TYR A 272 30.23 -3.74 -20.78
N GLY A 273 29.02 -3.96 -21.31
CA GLY A 273 28.83 -4.81 -22.48
C GLY A 273 29.60 -4.22 -23.67
N GLY A 274 30.63 -4.91 -24.11
CA GLY A 274 31.28 -4.69 -25.39
C GLY A 274 31.52 -6.02 -26.08
N ARG A 275 30.54 -6.52 -26.83
CA ARG A 275 30.78 -7.57 -27.83
C ARG A 275 31.72 -6.99 -28.89
N GLY A 276 33.01 -7.31 -28.82
CA GLY A 276 34.02 -6.86 -29.78
C GLY A 276 35.05 -7.95 -30.03
N GLY A 277 35.12 -8.43 -31.28
CA GLY A 277 35.79 -9.67 -31.67
C GLY A 277 37.30 -9.76 -31.41
N GLY A 278 37.78 -10.99 -31.26
CA GLY A 278 39.20 -11.27 -31.09
C GLY A 278 39.58 -12.74 -31.10
N ARG A 279 39.07 -13.54 -32.06
CA ARG A 279 39.69 -14.84 -32.38
C ARG A 279 41.07 -14.56 -32.98
N ARG A 280 42.14 -14.84 -32.26
CA ARG A 280 43.47 -15.00 -32.85
C ARG A 280 43.82 -16.48 -32.87
N GLU A 281 43.66 -17.07 -34.05
CA GLU A 281 44.46 -18.23 -34.46
C GLU A 281 45.94 -17.92 -34.27
N LYS A 282 46.70 -18.91 -33.79
CA LYS A 282 48.06 -19.11 -34.25
C LYS A 282 48.26 -20.59 -34.56
N GLY A 283 48.26 -20.88 -35.86
CA GLY A 283 48.86 -22.08 -36.41
C GLY A 283 50.39 -22.00 -36.37
N ARG A 284 50.96 -23.21 -36.33
CA ARG A 284 52.32 -23.67 -36.71
C ARG A 284 53.49 -22.69 -36.64
#